data_AF-A0A0K1P6Q1-F1
#
_entry.id   AF-A0A0K1P6Q1-F1
#
_cell.length_a   1.000
_cell.length_b   1.000
_cell.length_c   1.000
_cell.angle_alpha   90.00
_cell.angle_beta   90.00
_cell.angle_gamma   90.00
#
_symmetry.space_group_name_H-M   'P 1'
#
loop_
_entity.id
_entity.type
_entity.pdbx_description
1 polymer ?
#
loop_
_entity_poly.entity_id
_entity_poly.type
_entity_poly.pdbx_seq_one_letter_code
_entity_poly.pdbx_strand_id
1 'polypeptide(L)'
;MANNLYPDLVDFGIFVILFVKSGDYITNKIKGFVSKDLKRITSLIPTRVIKISNNLEDYVNINIVNVNNVIKIKSNEIIPLDGILLNYKANVNTQIIDGENISKTFFKNDFIFSGMKCKSDSLLLLVKNKNTDSFINKVITKILTIQS
;
A
#
# COMPACT_ATOMS: atom_id res chain seq x y z
N MET A 1 63.22 -10.00 13.38
CA MET A 1 61.98 -10.62 12.87
C MET A 1 60.87 -9.57 12.91
N ALA A 2 60.81 -8.70 11.92
CA ALA A 2 59.76 -7.69 11.77
C ALA A 2 59.67 -7.32 10.30
N ASN A 3 59.22 -8.26 9.46
CA ASN A 3 58.87 -7.99 8.06
C ASN A 3 57.77 -8.98 7.68
N ASN A 4 56.56 -8.45 7.52
CA ASN A 4 55.35 -8.99 6.84
C ASN A 4 54.03 -8.64 7.53
N LEU A 5 53.97 -7.73 8.50
CA LEU A 5 52.68 -7.28 9.08
C LEU A 5 51.87 -6.32 8.18
N TYR A 6 52.51 -5.73 7.15
CA TYR A 6 51.90 -4.78 6.22
C TYR A 6 50.99 -5.42 5.15
N PRO A 7 51.39 -6.51 4.45
CA PRO A 7 50.52 -7.17 3.47
C PRO A 7 49.22 -7.71 4.11
N ASP A 8 49.30 -8.27 5.32
CA ASP A 8 48.12 -8.80 6.03
C ASP A 8 47.09 -7.70 6.36
N LEU A 9 47.53 -6.47 6.69
CA LEU A 9 46.62 -5.35 6.95
C LEU A 9 45.92 -4.86 5.68
N VAL A 10 46.62 -4.87 4.54
CA VAL A 10 46.07 -4.46 3.24
C VAL A 10 45.03 -5.47 2.78
N ASP A 11 45.33 -6.77 2.90
CA ASP A 11 44.39 -7.85 2.54
C ASP A 11 43.12 -7.80 3.41
N PHE A 12 43.26 -7.54 4.71
CA PHE A 12 42.11 -7.34 5.60
C PHE A 12 41.28 -6.10 5.22
N GLY A 13 41.94 -5.01 4.84
CA GLY A 13 41.27 -3.78 4.37
C GLY A 13 40.46 -4.02 3.08
N ILE A 14 41.04 -4.75 2.12
CA ILE A 14 40.34 -5.14 0.88
C ILE A 14 39.12 -5.99 1.20
N PHE A 15 39.25 -6.96 2.10
CA PHE A 15 38.13 -7.81 2.53
C PHE A 15 37.00 -7.00 3.16
N VAL A 16 37.32 -6.07 4.07
CA VAL A 16 36.32 -5.19 4.72
C VAL A 16 35.60 -4.33 3.68
N ILE A 17 36.34 -3.71 2.75
CA ILE A 17 35.74 -2.89 1.69
C ILE A 17 34.83 -3.75 0.80
N LEU A 18 35.26 -4.94 0.41
CA LEU A 18 34.47 -5.86 -0.41
C LEU A 18 33.19 -6.30 0.32
N PHE A 19 33.30 -6.57 1.62
CA PHE A 19 32.17 -6.98 2.46
C PHE A 19 31.13 -5.85 2.59
N VAL A 20 31.58 -4.62 2.88
CA VAL A 20 30.70 -3.44 2.92
C VAL A 20 30.02 -3.22 1.56
N LYS A 21 30.78 -3.26 0.45
CA LYS A 21 30.25 -3.09 -0.90
C LYS A 21 29.27 -4.18 -1.31
N SER A 22 29.50 -5.41 -0.87
CA SER A 22 28.55 -6.51 -1.06
C SER A 22 27.23 -6.24 -0.33
N GLY A 23 27.30 -5.75 0.92
CA GLY A 23 26.13 -5.32 1.68
C GLY A 23 25.34 -4.20 0.97
N ASP A 24 26.03 -3.19 0.46
CA ASP A 24 25.43 -2.11 -0.32
C ASP A 24 24.75 -2.63 -1.60
N TYR A 25 25.39 -3.56 -2.31
CA TYR A 25 24.86 -4.17 -3.52
C TYR A 25 23.57 -4.95 -3.25
N ILE A 26 23.56 -5.80 -2.21
CA ILE A 26 22.38 -6.55 -1.79
C ILE A 26 21.24 -5.58 -1.41
N THR A 27 21.56 -4.54 -0.65
CA THR A 27 20.61 -3.51 -0.22
C THR A 27 19.98 -2.80 -1.42
N ASN A 28 20.79 -2.37 -2.38
CA ASN A 28 20.32 -1.70 -3.59
C ASN A 28 19.43 -2.61 -4.45
N LYS A 29 19.79 -3.90 -4.54
CA LYS A 29 18.96 -4.89 -5.26
C LYS A 29 17.60 -5.06 -4.59
N ILE A 30 17.55 -5.15 -3.26
CA ILE A 30 16.31 -5.24 -2.48
C ILE A 30 15.45 -3.98 -2.67
N LYS A 31 16.04 -2.78 -2.59
CA LYS A 31 15.33 -1.51 -2.87
C LYS A 31 14.66 -1.53 -4.24
N GLY A 32 15.37 -2.02 -5.26
CA GLY A 32 14.84 -2.19 -6.61
C GLY A 32 13.60 -3.07 -6.67
N PHE A 33 13.63 -4.25 -6.04
CA PHE A 33 12.49 -5.16 -6.00
C PHE A 33 11.27 -4.56 -5.29
N VAL A 34 11.47 -3.97 -4.12
CA VAL A 34 10.35 -3.39 -3.35
C VAL A 34 9.73 -2.21 -4.10
N SER A 35 10.53 -1.36 -4.75
CA SER A 35 10.00 -0.25 -5.56
C SER A 35 9.11 -0.74 -6.72
N LYS A 36 9.46 -1.88 -7.33
CA LYS A 36 8.68 -2.49 -8.41
C LYS A 36 7.34 -3.04 -7.89
N ASP A 37 7.36 -3.72 -6.75
CA ASP A 37 6.14 -4.27 -6.14
C ASP A 37 5.20 -3.18 -5.63
N LEU A 38 5.74 -2.12 -5.02
CA LEU A 38 4.96 -0.94 -4.64
C LEU A 38 4.29 -0.30 -5.85
N LYS A 39 5.02 -0.08 -6.95
CA LYS A 39 4.45 0.45 -8.19
C LYS A 39 3.29 -0.40 -8.69
N ARG A 40 3.42 -1.74 -8.61
CA ARG A 40 2.35 -2.66 -8.98
C ARG A 40 1.12 -2.48 -8.09
N ILE A 41 1.30 -2.39 -6.77
CA ILE A 41 0.18 -2.18 -5.82
C ILE A 41 -0.49 -0.83 -6.10
N THR A 42 0.27 0.26 -6.20
CA THR A 42 -0.28 1.60 -6.47
C THR A 42 -1.03 1.67 -7.80
N SER A 43 -0.57 0.94 -8.82
CA SER A 43 -1.24 0.90 -10.13
C SER A 43 -2.62 0.23 -10.12
N LEU A 44 -2.88 -0.61 -9.11
CA LEU A 44 -4.16 -1.29 -8.93
C LEU A 44 -5.17 -0.43 -8.17
N ILE A 45 -4.71 0.63 -7.49
CA ILE A 45 -5.57 1.56 -6.77
C ILE A 45 -6.26 2.46 -7.79
N PRO A 46 -7.61 2.49 -7.83
CA PRO A 46 -8.33 3.31 -8.80
C PRO A 46 -8.09 4.81 -8.54
N THR A 47 -7.81 5.56 -9.60
CA THR A 47 -7.62 7.02 -9.56
C THR A 47 -8.95 7.79 -9.56
N ARG A 48 -10.04 7.11 -9.99
CA ARG A 48 -11.40 7.64 -10.03
C ARG A 48 -12.33 6.71 -9.28
N VAL A 49 -13.31 7.29 -8.61
CA VAL A 49 -14.36 6.57 -7.89
C VAL A 49 -15.72 7.10 -8.31
N ILE A 50 -16.75 6.29 -8.11
CA ILE A 50 -18.13 6.72 -8.29
C ILE A 50 -18.57 7.37 -6.98
N LYS A 51 -18.82 8.68 -7.01
CA LYS A 51 -19.44 9.39 -5.88
C LYS A 51 -20.95 9.39 -6.08
N ILE A 52 -21.67 9.10 -5.01
CA ILE A 52 -23.13 9.18 -4.99
C ILE A 52 -23.52 10.50 -4.32
N SER A 53 -24.20 11.35 -5.07
CA SER A 53 -24.74 12.62 -4.58
C SER A 53 -26.16 12.78 -5.13
N ASN A 54 -27.14 13.04 -4.27
CA ASN A 54 -28.55 13.24 -4.68
C ASN A 54 -29.09 12.12 -5.59
N ASN A 55 -28.79 10.85 -5.27
CA ASN A 55 -29.16 9.68 -6.08
C ASN A 55 -28.53 9.60 -7.49
N LEU A 56 -27.56 10.45 -7.82
CA LEU A 56 -26.80 10.41 -9.07
C LEU A 56 -25.40 9.82 -8.83
N GLU A 57 -24.92 9.05 -9.81
CA GLU A 57 -23.59 8.44 -9.83
C GLU A 57 -22.65 9.24 -10.71
N ASP A 58 -21.68 9.93 -10.10
CA ASP A 58 -20.69 10.74 -10.82
C ASP A 58 -19.27 10.16 -10.67
N TYR A 59 -18.57 10.00 -11.79
CA TYR A 59 -17.16 9.59 -11.76
C TYR A 59 -16.25 10.76 -11.42
N VAL A 60 -15.76 10.78 -10.19
CA VAL A 60 -14.89 11.84 -9.67
C VAL A 60 -13.47 11.33 -9.43
N ASN A 61 -12.49 12.23 -9.47
CA ASN A 61 -11.14 11.91 -9.03
C ASN A 61 -11.12 11.69 -7.51
N ILE A 62 -10.36 10.71 -7.03
CA ILE A 62 -10.24 10.44 -5.60
C ILE A 62 -9.78 11.64 -4.77
N ASN A 63 -8.99 12.53 -5.35
CA ASN A 63 -8.44 13.71 -4.67
C ASN A 63 -9.49 14.78 -4.34
N ILE A 64 -10.64 14.78 -5.02
CA ILE A 64 -11.74 15.72 -4.76
C ILE A 64 -12.85 15.12 -3.88
N VAL A 65 -12.69 13.86 -3.46
CA VAL A 65 -13.62 13.20 -2.53
C VAL A 65 -13.32 13.69 -1.12
N ASN A 66 -14.36 14.17 -0.45
CA ASN A 66 -14.27 14.69 0.92
C ASN A 66 -14.85 13.69 1.93
N VAL A 67 -14.49 13.91 3.20
CA VAL A 67 -15.09 13.21 4.35
C VAL A 67 -16.62 13.36 4.30
N ASN A 68 -17.32 12.31 4.70
CA ASN A 68 -18.78 12.16 4.65
C ASN A 68 -19.38 12.04 3.23
N ASN A 69 -18.57 11.95 2.17
CA ASN A 69 -19.08 11.55 0.86
C ASN A 69 -19.36 10.06 0.83
N VAL A 70 -20.37 9.67 0.06
CA VAL A 70 -20.65 8.27 -0.23
C VAL A 70 -20.01 7.92 -1.56
N ILE A 71 -19.19 6.87 -1.55
CA ILE A 71 -18.57 6.33 -2.76
C ILE A 71 -19.03 4.90 -3.00
N LYS A 72 -19.10 4.53 -4.27
CA LYS A 72 -19.40 3.18 -4.74
C LYS A 72 -18.14 2.58 -5.36
N ILE A 73 -17.76 1.43 -4.85
CA ILE A 73 -16.62 0.62 -5.30
C ILE A 73 -17.20 -0.62 -6.00
N LYS A 74 -16.68 -0.97 -7.18
CA LYS A 74 -17.16 -2.14 -7.92
C LYS A 74 -16.49 -3.41 -7.42
N SER A 75 -17.09 -4.54 -7.78
CA SER A 75 -16.48 -5.85 -7.56
C SER A 75 -15.06 -5.92 -8.11
N ASN A 76 -14.19 -6.58 -7.34
CA ASN A 76 -12.80 -6.83 -7.67
C ASN A 76 -11.91 -5.58 -7.77
N GLU A 77 -12.39 -4.40 -7.36
CA GLU A 77 -11.59 -3.19 -7.21
C GLU A 77 -10.95 -3.09 -5.82
N ILE A 78 -9.82 -2.37 -5.74
CA ILE A 78 -9.22 -1.98 -4.46
C ILE A 78 -10.01 -0.80 -3.91
N ILE A 79 -10.34 -0.89 -2.62
CA ILE A 79 -10.99 0.16 -1.85
C ILE A 79 -9.95 1.26 -1.61
N PRO A 80 -10.13 2.47 -2.14
CA PRO A 80 -9.02 3.42 -2.19
C PRO A 80 -9.04 4.43 -1.02
N LEU A 81 -10.16 4.55 -0.30
CA LEU A 81 -10.33 5.43 0.86
C LEU A 81 -10.83 4.65 2.08
N ASP A 82 -10.46 5.11 3.27
CA ASP A 82 -11.01 4.56 4.51
C ASP A 82 -12.44 5.07 4.76
N GLY A 83 -13.29 4.22 5.32
CA GLY A 83 -14.67 4.62 5.59
C GLY A 83 -15.52 3.59 6.31
N ILE A 84 -16.80 3.90 6.47
CA ILE A 84 -17.79 3.04 7.10
C ILE A 84 -18.64 2.34 6.03
N LEU A 85 -18.85 1.03 6.18
CA LEU A 85 -19.67 0.24 5.28
C LEU A 85 -21.16 0.61 5.41
N LEU A 86 -21.80 0.92 4.29
CA LEU A 86 -23.24 1.22 4.24
C LEU A 86 -24.11 0.02 3.83
N ASN A 87 -23.54 -0.96 3.13
CA ASN A 87 -24.24 -2.21 2.78
C ASN A 87 -24.56 -3.03 4.04
N TYR A 88 -25.60 -3.86 3.97
CA TYR A 88 -25.93 -4.80 5.05
C TYR A 88 -24.78 -5.79 5.33
N LYS A 89 -24.17 -6.32 4.26
CA LYS A 89 -23.00 -7.18 4.31
C LYS A 89 -22.10 -6.91 3.10
N ALA A 90 -20.80 -7.08 3.25
CA ALA A 90 -19.85 -7.10 2.16
C ALA A 90 -18.73 -8.11 2.43
N ASN A 91 -18.27 -8.78 1.38
CA ASN A 91 -17.11 -9.65 1.44
C ASN A 91 -15.89 -8.88 0.92
N VAL A 92 -14.84 -8.82 1.73
CA VAL A 92 -13.67 -8.00 1.47
C VAL A 92 -12.42 -8.84 1.70
N ASN A 93 -11.50 -8.82 0.75
CA ASN A 93 -10.23 -9.54 0.85
C ASN A 93 -9.16 -8.60 1.42
N THR A 94 -8.45 -9.07 2.45
CA THR A 94 -7.44 -8.28 3.18
C THR A 94 -6.00 -8.62 2.79
N GLN A 95 -5.76 -9.43 1.75
CA GLN A 95 -4.44 -9.91 1.34
C GLN A 95 -3.41 -8.80 1.12
N ILE A 96 -3.83 -7.63 0.63
CA ILE A 96 -2.92 -6.51 0.38
C ILE A 96 -2.39 -5.89 1.69
N ILE A 97 -3.16 -6.01 2.78
CA ILE A 97 -2.83 -5.42 4.08
C ILE A 97 -2.24 -6.49 5.02
N ASP A 98 -2.95 -7.61 5.17
CA ASP A 98 -2.61 -8.67 6.14
C ASP A 98 -1.70 -9.75 5.54
N GLY A 99 -1.49 -9.76 4.21
CA GLY A 99 -0.71 -10.80 3.51
C GLY A 99 -1.43 -12.14 3.34
N GLU A 100 -2.54 -12.35 4.05
CA GLU A 100 -3.33 -13.58 4.00
C GLU A 100 -4.40 -13.48 2.90
N ASN A 101 -4.47 -14.49 2.03
CA ASN A 101 -5.53 -14.56 1.00
C ASN A 101 -6.86 -15.09 1.57
N ILE A 102 -7.33 -14.45 2.64
CA ILE A 102 -8.57 -14.79 3.33
C ILE A 102 -9.53 -13.61 3.18
N SER A 103 -10.75 -13.90 2.75
CA SER A 103 -11.79 -12.88 2.66
C SER A 103 -12.57 -12.84 3.96
N LYS A 104 -12.71 -11.65 4.54
CA LYS A 104 -13.46 -11.39 5.76
C LYS A 104 -14.80 -10.76 5.38
N THR A 105 -15.85 -11.17 6.08
CA THR A 105 -17.18 -10.58 5.91
C THR A 105 -17.32 -9.42 6.88
N PHE A 106 -17.74 -8.28 6.37
CA PHE A 106 -18.05 -7.07 7.13
C PHE A 106 -19.54 -6.77 7.06
N PHE A 107 -20.06 -6.17 8.11
CA PHE A 107 -21.46 -5.79 8.25
C PHE A 107 -21.63 -4.28 8.23
N LYS A 108 -22.88 -3.86 8.05
CA LYS A 108 -23.23 -2.44 8.08
C LYS A 108 -22.65 -1.75 9.31
N ASN A 109 -22.11 -0.55 9.12
CA ASN A 109 -21.43 0.27 10.11
C ASN A 109 -20.02 -0.17 10.52
N ASP A 110 -19.50 -1.29 10.00
CA ASP A 110 -18.10 -1.65 10.21
C ASP A 110 -17.16 -0.67 9.49
N PHE A 111 -15.98 -0.49 10.07
CA PHE A 111 -14.92 0.31 9.46
C PHE A 111 -14.12 -0.54 8.45
N ILE A 112 -13.97 -0.01 7.25
CA ILE A 112 -13.22 -0.61 6.15
C ILE A 112 -11.98 0.24 5.89
N PHE A 113 -10.82 -0.43 5.86
CA PHE A 113 -9.56 0.21 5.53
C PHE A 113 -9.33 0.23 4.01
N SER A 114 -8.71 1.31 3.56
CA SER A 114 -8.17 1.43 2.20
C SER A 114 -7.06 0.41 1.97
N GLY A 115 -6.93 -0.04 0.72
CA GLY A 115 -6.02 -1.11 0.32
C GLY A 115 -6.66 -2.50 0.34
N MET A 116 -7.80 -2.68 1.00
CA MET A 116 -8.56 -3.93 0.90
C MET A 116 -9.22 -4.08 -0.47
N LYS A 117 -9.58 -5.30 -0.87
CA LYS A 117 -10.18 -5.59 -2.18
C LYS A 117 -11.65 -6.00 -2.05
N CYS A 118 -12.55 -5.33 -2.76
CA CYS A 118 -13.97 -5.67 -2.77
C CYS A 118 -14.19 -7.01 -3.50
N LYS A 119 -14.88 -7.96 -2.86
CA LYS A 119 -15.28 -9.24 -3.46
C LYS A 119 -16.79 -9.36 -3.69
N SER A 120 -17.58 -8.45 -3.15
CA SER A 120 -19.01 -8.31 -3.43
C SER A 120 -19.25 -7.53 -4.73
N ASP A 121 -20.46 -7.64 -5.30
CA ASP A 121 -20.85 -6.94 -6.56
C ASP A 121 -20.56 -5.44 -6.52
N SER A 122 -20.95 -4.79 -5.43
CA SER A 122 -20.59 -3.40 -5.16
C SER A 122 -20.54 -3.13 -3.66
N LEU A 123 -19.75 -2.13 -3.28
CA LEU A 123 -19.59 -1.68 -1.92
C LEU A 123 -19.83 -0.17 -1.86
N LEU A 124 -20.74 0.22 -0.97
CA LEU A 124 -21.07 1.60 -0.63
C LEU A 124 -20.35 1.97 0.66
N LEU A 125 -19.50 2.98 0.57
CA LEU A 125 -18.65 3.41 1.67
C LEU A 125 -18.89 4.88 1.98
N LEU A 126 -19.12 5.18 3.27
CA LEU A 126 -19.10 6.54 3.78
C LEU A 126 -17.67 6.91 4.15
N VAL A 127 -17.08 7.83 3.39
CA VAL A 127 -15.67 8.23 3.54
C VAL A 127 -15.43 8.87 4.90
N LYS A 128 -14.41 8.40 5.62
CA LYS A 128 -13.98 8.96 6.92
C LYS A 128 -12.66 9.70 6.85
N ASN A 129 -11.74 9.29 5.98
CA ASN A 129 -10.43 9.92 5.82
C ASN A 129 -10.26 10.46 4.40
N LYS A 130 -9.48 11.54 4.26
CA LYS A 130 -9.04 12.02 2.93
C LYS A 130 -8.08 11.01 2.30
N ASN A 131 -7.84 11.15 1.00
CA ASN A 131 -6.92 10.30 0.26
C ASN A 131 -5.54 10.21 0.94
N THR A 132 -4.91 11.36 1.21
CA THR A 132 -3.59 11.43 1.86
C THR A 132 -3.53 10.77 3.23
N ASP A 133 -4.64 10.79 3.97
CA ASP A 133 -4.72 10.28 5.34
C ASP A 133 -5.19 8.83 5.42
N SER A 134 -5.55 8.24 4.28
CA SER A 134 -6.04 6.87 4.21
C SER A 134 -4.93 5.87 4.52
N PHE A 135 -5.29 4.74 5.15
CA PHE A 135 -4.35 3.73 5.62
C PHE A 135 -3.31 3.31 4.56
N ILE A 136 -3.76 2.95 3.35
CA ILE A 136 -2.85 2.49 2.29
C ILE A 136 -1.85 3.57 1.86
N ASN A 137 -2.26 4.83 1.81
CA ASN A 137 -1.36 5.94 1.46
C ASN A 137 -0.36 6.23 2.57
N LYS A 138 -0.76 6.11 3.84
CA LYS A 138 0.18 6.18 4.97
C LYS A 138 1.21 5.06 4.91
N VAL A 139 0.80 3.84 4.59
CA VAL A 139 1.72 2.70 4.42
C VAL A 139 2.70 2.95 3.27
N ILE A 140 2.19 3.32 2.09
CA ILE A 140 3.02 3.63 0.91
C ILE A 140 4.03 4.75 1.24
N THR A 141 3.57 5.85 1.85
CA THR A 141 4.42 6.99 2.20
C THR A 141 5.54 6.57 3.16
N LYS A 142 5.21 5.80 4.22
CA LYS A 142 6.23 5.29 5.15
C LYS A 142 7.28 4.43 4.45
N ILE A 143 6.87 3.53 3.56
CA ILE A 143 7.82 2.66 2.85
C ILE A 143 8.72 3.49 1.93
N LEU A 144 8.16 4.48 1.22
CA LEU A 144 8.94 5.36 0.35
C LEU A 144 9.99 6.17 1.14
N THR A 145 9.65 6.68 2.33
CA THR A 145 10.60 7.41 3.19
C THR A 145 11.73 6.56 3.75
N ILE A 146 11.54 5.24 3.86
CA ILE A 146 12.58 4.31 4.33
C ILE A 146 13.56 3.97 3.20
N GLN A 147 13.12 4.07 1.93
CA GLN A 147 13.94 3.71 0.77
C GLN A 147 14.80 4.85 0.24
N SER A 148 14.35 6.10 0.41
CA SER A 148 15.11 7.33 0.16
C SER A 148 16.29 7.46 1.11
#